data_AF-A0A1I7CTH4-F1
#
_entry.id   AF-A0A1I7CTH4-F1
#
_cell.length_a   1.000
_cell.length_b   1.000
_cell.length_c   1.000
_cell.angle_alpha   90.00
_cell.angle_beta   90.00
_cell.angle_gamma   90.00
#
_symmetry.space_group_name_H-M   'P 1'
#
loop_
_entity.id
_entity.type
_entity.pdbx_description
1 polymer ?
#
loop_
_entity_poly.entity_id
_entity_poly.type
_entity_poly.pdbx_seq_one_letter_code
_entity_poly.pdbx_strand_id
1 'polypeptide(L)'
;MKKGMLSAALAAVLTAAATGALAQEAAAPPPASAPAHGEPHHGDGPAFPHGPMGPGFAVVNDLEQLRRLYAMSGREGEIIAVYHEVLSKTQDPMLRHYVYDSLAREQLKPANPDQAIATLRTSLSEDLVATNRQPHGMPAEVQPAAQQ
;
A
#
# COMPACT_ATOMS: atom_id res chain seq x y z
N MET A 1 -8.33 -53.66 -26.90
CA MET A 1 -8.78 -54.29 -25.64
C MET A 1 -9.02 -53.20 -24.61
N LYS A 2 -10.23 -53.22 -24.01
CA LYS A 2 -10.72 -52.56 -22.78
C LYS A 2 -10.57 -51.04 -22.59
N LYS A 3 -11.77 -50.44 -22.52
CA LYS A 3 -12.18 -49.08 -22.21
C LYS A 3 -12.00 -48.73 -20.73
N GLY A 4 -11.89 -47.44 -20.44
CA GLY A 4 -12.18 -46.84 -19.14
C GLY A 4 -12.67 -45.41 -19.33
N MET A 5 -13.93 -45.27 -19.75
CA MET A 5 -14.70 -44.04 -19.58
C MET A 5 -15.23 -44.00 -18.14
N LEU A 6 -15.34 -42.80 -17.56
CA LEU A 6 -16.35 -42.31 -16.59
C LEU A 6 -15.79 -40.98 -16.03
N SER A 7 -16.29 -39.81 -16.46
CA SER A 7 -17.56 -39.17 -16.08
C SER A 7 -17.44 -38.36 -14.77
N ALA A 8 -17.59 -37.04 -14.87
CA ALA A 8 -18.45 -36.23 -14.00
C ALA A 8 -18.27 -34.75 -14.36
N ALA A 9 -19.19 -34.24 -15.19
CA ALA A 9 -19.41 -32.80 -15.34
C ALA A 9 -20.08 -32.29 -14.06
N LEU A 10 -19.48 -31.31 -13.40
CA LEU A 10 -20.16 -30.53 -12.35
C LEU A 10 -20.31 -29.10 -12.85
N ALA A 11 -21.47 -28.85 -13.47
CA ALA A 11 -21.93 -27.50 -13.74
C ALA A 11 -22.49 -26.93 -12.45
N ALA A 12 -21.81 -25.92 -11.90
CA ALA A 12 -22.38 -25.03 -10.89
C ALA A 12 -22.30 -23.60 -11.43
N VAL A 13 -23.35 -23.18 -12.14
CA VAL A 13 -23.54 -21.78 -12.52
C VAL A 13 -24.05 -21.07 -11.27
N LEU A 14 -23.17 -20.32 -10.62
CA LEU A 14 -23.51 -19.46 -9.49
C LEU A 14 -23.98 -18.10 -10.03
N THR A 15 -25.30 -17.96 -10.14
CA THR A 15 -25.94 -16.66 -10.39
C THR A 15 -26.24 -16.03 -9.03
N ALA A 16 -25.43 -15.05 -8.61
CA ALA A 16 -25.71 -14.19 -7.47
C ALA A 16 -25.90 -12.75 -7.98
N ALA A 17 -27.13 -12.40 -8.35
CA ALA A 17 -27.56 -11.04 -8.58
C ALA A 17 -28.43 -10.61 -7.39
N ALA A 18 -27.82 -10.08 -6.34
CA ALA A 18 -28.53 -9.42 -5.26
C ALA A 18 -28.63 -7.92 -5.59
N THR A 19 -29.71 -7.54 -6.25
CA THR A 19 -30.08 -6.14 -6.46
C THR A 19 -30.52 -5.55 -5.12
N GLY A 20 -29.66 -4.75 -4.49
CA GLY A 20 -30.00 -4.00 -3.28
C GLY A 20 -30.89 -2.82 -3.63
N ALA A 21 -32.21 -2.96 -3.46
CA ALA A 21 -33.14 -1.84 -3.39
C ALA A 21 -33.39 -1.51 -1.91
N LEU A 22 -32.59 -0.60 -1.34
CA LEU A 22 -32.95 0.02 -0.08
C LEU A 22 -34.07 1.02 -0.35
N ALA A 23 -35.29 0.62 -0.01
CA ALA A 23 -36.44 1.49 0.10
C ALA A 23 -36.10 2.59 1.11
N GLN A 24 -35.95 3.81 0.60
CA GLN A 24 -35.77 5.03 1.38
C GLN A 24 -37.09 5.29 2.11
N GLU A 25 -37.17 4.83 3.35
CA GLU A 25 -38.24 5.18 4.28
C GLU A 25 -38.28 6.70 4.43
N ALA A 26 -39.34 7.30 3.89
CA ALA A 26 -39.63 8.71 3.99
C ALA A 26 -40.01 9.05 5.43
N ALA A 27 -39.04 9.50 6.22
CA ALA A 27 -39.27 10.22 7.46
C ALA A 27 -39.11 11.73 7.22
N ALA A 28 -40.07 12.48 7.77
CA ALA A 28 -40.42 13.89 7.61
C ALA A 28 -39.27 14.94 7.53
N PRO A 29 -39.52 16.12 6.92
CA PRO A 29 -38.50 17.16 6.73
C PRO A 29 -38.18 17.91 8.04
N PRO A 30 -36.90 18.19 8.35
CA PRO A 30 -36.55 19.20 9.33
C PRO A 30 -36.68 20.63 8.75
N PRO A 31 -37.00 21.63 9.59
CA PRO A 31 -37.36 22.98 9.17
C PRO A 31 -36.18 23.76 8.56
N ALA A 32 -36.54 24.68 7.67
CA ALA A 32 -35.65 25.60 6.98
C ALA A 32 -34.71 26.34 7.92
N SER A 33 -33.44 26.38 7.55
CA SER A 33 -32.51 27.44 7.91
C SER A 33 -31.61 27.68 6.70
N ALA A 34 -31.96 28.70 5.92
CA ALA A 34 -31.02 29.31 5.00
C ALA A 34 -29.89 29.95 5.82
N PRO A 35 -28.66 29.97 5.28
CA PRO A 35 -28.17 31.28 4.90
C PRO A 35 -27.56 31.30 3.50
N ALA A 36 -27.54 32.54 3.00
CA ALA A 36 -27.16 32.96 1.68
C ALA A 36 -25.68 32.69 1.36
N HIS A 37 -25.46 32.37 0.08
CA HIS A 37 -24.42 32.90 -0.80
C HIS A 37 -23.08 33.30 -0.18
N GLY A 38 -22.08 32.44 -0.37
CA GLY A 38 -20.66 32.75 -0.36
C GLY A 38 -19.95 31.78 -1.30
N GLU A 39 -19.14 32.31 -2.21
CA GLU A 39 -18.48 31.66 -3.36
C GLU A 39 -17.82 30.29 -3.13
N PRO A 40 -17.68 29.46 -4.18
CA PRO A 40 -16.79 28.30 -4.13
C PRO A 40 -15.33 28.77 -4.12
N HIS A 41 -14.75 28.88 -2.93
CA HIS A 41 -13.29 28.96 -2.79
C HIS A 41 -12.68 27.73 -3.48
N HIS A 42 -12.01 27.96 -4.60
CA HIS A 42 -11.12 26.97 -5.21
C HIS A 42 -10.12 26.51 -4.14
N GLY A 43 -9.99 25.19 -4.00
CA GLY A 43 -9.26 24.57 -2.92
C GLY A 43 -7.78 24.93 -2.91
N ASP A 44 -7.39 25.77 -1.96
CA ASP A 44 -6.09 25.68 -1.31
C ASP A 44 -6.09 24.46 -0.37
N GLY A 45 -6.05 23.28 -0.96
CA GLY A 45 -5.53 22.11 -0.25
C GLY A 45 -4.07 22.42 0.09
N PRO A 46 -3.58 22.08 1.28
CA PRO A 46 -2.22 22.41 1.66
C PRO A 46 -1.27 21.83 0.62
N ALA A 47 -0.57 22.71 -0.12
CA ALA A 47 0.64 22.33 -0.82
C ALA A 47 1.55 21.70 0.24
N PHE A 48 1.70 20.38 0.20
CA PHE A 48 2.60 19.69 1.11
C PHE A 48 3.94 20.43 1.05
N PRO A 49 4.47 20.97 2.16
CA PRO A 49 5.75 21.63 2.13
C PRO A 49 6.79 20.56 1.81
N HIS A 50 7.21 20.51 0.55
CA HIS A 50 8.38 19.75 0.14
C HIS A 50 9.61 20.43 0.76
N GLY A 51 9.82 20.19 2.06
CA GLY A 51 11.15 20.26 2.63
C GLY A 51 12.08 19.32 1.86
N PRO A 52 13.41 19.41 2.05
CA PRO A 52 14.35 18.52 1.39
C PRO A 52 14.03 17.06 1.79
N MET A 53 13.23 16.40 0.98
CA MET A 53 12.90 14.99 1.08
C MET A 53 14.21 14.24 0.97
N GLY A 54 14.59 13.51 2.03
CA GLY A 54 15.87 12.82 2.07
C GLY A 54 16.06 11.83 0.90
N PRO A 55 17.29 11.36 0.64
CA PRO A 55 17.58 10.51 -0.52
C PRO A 55 16.67 9.28 -0.66
N GLY A 56 16.20 8.69 0.45
CA GLY A 56 15.24 7.57 0.42
C GLY A 56 13.89 7.94 -0.20
N PHE A 57 13.39 9.16 0.00
CA PHE A 57 12.13 9.62 -0.60
C PHE A 57 12.22 9.79 -2.11
N ALA A 58 13.38 10.21 -2.63
CA ALA A 58 13.58 10.32 -4.08
C ALA A 58 13.48 8.93 -4.74
N VAL A 59 14.10 7.91 -4.13
CA VAL A 59 14.00 6.52 -4.60
C VAL A 59 12.57 6.00 -4.56
N VAL A 60 11.83 6.24 -3.46
CA VAL A 60 10.40 5.86 -3.35
C VAL A 60 9.58 6.53 -4.45
N ASN A 61 9.78 7.82 -4.68
CA ASN A 61 9.08 8.56 -5.73
C ASN A 61 9.36 7.99 -7.13
N ASP A 62 10.62 7.67 -7.43
CA ASP A 62 11.01 7.09 -8.72
C ASP A 62 10.43 5.69 -8.90
N LEU A 63 10.37 4.88 -7.84
CA LEU A 63 9.73 3.55 -7.88
C LEU A 63 8.22 3.66 -8.13
N GLU A 64 7.53 4.59 -7.49
CA GLU A 64 6.11 4.85 -7.77
C GLU A 64 5.88 5.30 -9.22
N GLN A 65 6.77 6.15 -9.75
CA GLN A 65 6.71 6.58 -11.15
C GLN A 65 6.92 5.39 -12.10
N LEU A 66 7.94 4.57 -11.87
CA LEU A 66 8.21 3.37 -12.67
C LEU A 66 7.02 2.41 -12.64
N ARG A 67 6.47 2.13 -11.46
CA ARG A 67 5.29 1.28 -11.31
C ARG A 67 4.12 1.77 -12.17
N ARG A 68 3.82 3.07 -12.15
CA ARG A 68 2.78 3.67 -13.00
C ARG A 68 3.11 3.50 -14.49
N LEU A 69 4.35 3.71 -14.89
CA LEU A 69 4.79 3.55 -16.29
C LEU A 69 4.66 2.09 -16.76
N TYR A 70 5.08 1.11 -15.95
CA TYR A 70 4.91 -0.31 -16.25
C TYR A 70 3.43 -0.68 -16.40
N ALA A 71 2.57 -0.19 -15.51
CA ALA A 71 1.12 -0.39 -15.59
C ALA A 71 0.52 0.20 -16.86
N MET A 72 0.82 1.46 -17.19
CA MET A 72 0.34 2.11 -18.42
C MET A 72 0.81 1.39 -19.69
N SER A 73 1.95 0.70 -19.62
CA SER A 73 2.51 -0.03 -20.76
C SER A 73 2.06 -1.49 -20.85
N GLY A 74 1.21 -1.97 -19.94
CA GLY A 74 0.75 -3.36 -19.89
C GLY A 74 1.83 -4.36 -19.44
N ARG A 75 2.90 -3.88 -18.81
CA ARG A 75 4.05 -4.69 -18.34
C ARG A 75 4.15 -4.67 -16.82
N GLU A 76 3.01 -4.73 -16.14
CA GLU A 76 2.90 -4.65 -14.67
C GLU A 76 3.86 -5.61 -13.96
N GLY A 77 4.03 -6.84 -14.46
CA GLY A 77 4.92 -7.82 -13.85
C GLY A 77 6.42 -7.49 -13.93
N GLU A 78 6.86 -6.62 -14.85
CA GLU A 78 8.28 -6.29 -15.01
C GLU A 78 8.83 -5.43 -13.87
N ILE A 79 7.95 -4.70 -13.14
CA ILE A 79 8.37 -3.93 -11.95
C ILE A 79 8.91 -4.84 -10.84
N ILE A 80 8.54 -6.12 -10.81
CA ILE A 80 9.00 -7.10 -9.82
C ILE A 80 10.53 -7.25 -9.88
N ALA A 81 11.10 -7.30 -11.09
CA ALA A 81 12.55 -7.40 -11.27
C ALA A 81 13.27 -6.14 -10.73
N VAL A 82 12.68 -4.96 -10.95
CA VAL A 82 13.20 -3.68 -10.43
C VAL A 82 13.18 -3.68 -8.89
N TYR A 83 12.11 -4.16 -8.26
CA TYR A 83 12.04 -4.26 -6.80
C TYR A 83 13.13 -5.19 -6.24
N HIS A 84 13.38 -6.33 -6.86
CA HIS A 84 14.48 -7.21 -6.45
C HIS A 84 15.86 -6.56 -6.64
N GLU A 85 16.06 -5.80 -7.71
CA GLU A 85 17.28 -5.04 -7.93
C GLU A 85 17.51 -4.01 -6.81
N VAL A 86 16.49 -3.26 -6.41
CA VAL A 86 16.59 -2.33 -5.28
C VAL A 86 16.94 -3.06 -3.99
N LEU A 87 16.26 -4.15 -3.67
CA LEU A 87 16.55 -4.98 -2.49
C LEU A 87 17.97 -5.53 -2.47
N SER A 88 18.58 -5.75 -3.64
CA SER A 88 19.99 -6.20 -3.74
C SER A 88 21.00 -5.07 -3.50
N LYS A 89 20.59 -3.81 -3.67
CA LYS A 89 21.47 -2.63 -3.61
C LYS A 89 21.33 -1.82 -2.33
N THR A 90 20.25 -2.00 -1.55
CA THR A 90 19.98 -1.22 -0.35
C THR A 90 19.86 -2.05 0.91
N GLN A 91 20.47 -1.54 1.97
CA GLN A 91 20.32 -2.04 3.35
C GLN A 91 19.50 -1.07 4.22
N ASP A 92 18.98 0.01 3.63
CA ASP A 92 18.18 1.00 4.33
C ASP A 92 16.82 0.40 4.77
N PRO A 93 16.49 0.39 6.08
CA PRO A 93 15.27 -0.26 6.56
C PRO A 93 13.98 0.33 5.97
N MET A 94 13.93 1.65 5.78
CA MET A 94 12.75 2.33 5.25
C MET A 94 12.51 1.92 3.79
N LEU A 95 13.56 1.87 2.97
CA LEU A 95 13.44 1.44 1.57
C LEU A 95 13.08 -0.04 1.47
N ARG A 96 13.69 -0.91 2.29
CA ARG A 96 13.40 -2.35 2.26
C ARG A 96 11.94 -2.62 2.60
N HIS A 97 11.42 -1.98 3.66
CA HIS A 97 10.01 -2.07 4.03
C HIS A 97 9.08 -1.66 2.88
N TYR A 98 9.33 -0.49 2.30
CA TYR A 98 8.53 0.01 1.17
C TYR A 98 8.55 -0.93 -0.05
N VAL A 99 9.73 -1.48 -0.38
CA VAL A 99 9.87 -2.37 -1.54
C VAL A 99 9.18 -3.70 -1.28
N TYR A 100 9.30 -4.31 -0.10
CA TYR A 100 8.59 -5.55 0.21
C TYR A 100 7.07 -5.40 0.17
N ASP A 101 6.55 -4.31 0.73
CA ASP A 101 5.12 -3.99 0.69
C ASP A 101 4.61 -3.79 -0.75
N SER A 102 5.40 -3.13 -1.59
CA SER A 102 5.10 -2.97 -3.02
C SER A 102 5.13 -4.30 -3.77
N LEU A 103 6.09 -5.17 -3.46
CA LEU A 103 6.23 -6.50 -4.06
C LEU A 103 5.06 -7.41 -3.68
N ALA A 104 4.62 -7.38 -2.42
CA ALA A 104 3.46 -8.12 -1.95
C ALA A 104 2.16 -7.67 -2.66
N ARG A 105 1.97 -6.35 -2.88
CA ARG A 105 0.83 -5.84 -3.66
C ARG A 105 0.80 -6.37 -5.09
N GLU A 106 1.96 -6.40 -5.75
CA GLU A 106 2.03 -6.93 -7.11
C GLU A 106 1.82 -8.46 -7.11
N GLN A 107 2.25 -9.20 -6.09
CA GLN A 107 1.98 -10.64 -5.97
C GLN A 107 0.50 -10.98 -5.74
N LEU A 108 -0.28 -10.08 -5.16
CA LEU A 108 -1.73 -10.23 -5.08
C LEU A 108 -2.41 -10.15 -6.47
N LYS A 109 -1.69 -9.74 -7.50
CA LYS A 109 -2.15 -9.67 -8.91
C LYS A 109 -1.27 -10.58 -9.79
N PRO A 110 -1.70 -11.77 -10.23
CA PRO A 110 -3.05 -12.33 -10.22
C PRO A 110 -3.19 -13.42 -9.13
N ALA A 111 -3.74 -13.05 -7.97
CA ALA A 111 -4.21 -13.96 -6.94
C ALA A 111 -3.17 -14.96 -6.38
N ASN A 112 -1.95 -14.53 -6.04
CA ASN A 112 -1.00 -15.35 -5.29
C ASN A 112 -0.82 -14.84 -3.84
N PRO A 113 -1.83 -15.03 -2.96
CA PRO A 113 -1.78 -14.54 -1.58
C PRO A 113 -0.66 -15.21 -0.77
N ASP A 114 -0.32 -16.46 -1.05
CA ASP A 114 0.73 -17.18 -0.33
C ASP A 114 2.11 -16.55 -0.54
N GLN A 115 2.41 -16.12 -1.77
CA GLN A 115 3.65 -15.37 -2.05
C GLN A 115 3.65 -14.02 -1.36
N ALA A 116 2.53 -13.27 -1.40
CA ALA A 116 2.43 -11.99 -0.72
C ALA A 116 2.65 -12.13 0.80
N ILE A 117 2.05 -13.15 1.42
CA ILE A 117 2.25 -13.48 2.84
C ILE A 117 3.71 -13.80 3.12
N ALA A 118 4.36 -14.62 2.29
CA ALA A 118 5.77 -14.94 2.46
C ALA A 118 6.65 -13.67 2.39
N THR A 119 6.39 -12.79 1.42
CA THR A 119 7.10 -11.51 1.26
C THR A 119 6.94 -10.61 2.48
N LEU A 120 5.71 -10.45 2.98
CA LEU A 120 5.45 -9.63 4.18
C LEU A 120 6.11 -10.21 5.44
N ARG A 121 6.15 -11.54 5.58
CA ARG A 121 6.85 -12.20 6.69
C ARG A 121 8.36 -11.94 6.63
N THR A 122 8.95 -11.93 5.43
CA THR A 122 10.34 -11.53 5.25
C THR A 122 10.55 -10.08 5.68
N SER A 123 9.74 -9.13 5.20
CA SER A 123 9.82 -7.72 5.63
C SER A 123 9.76 -7.58 7.14
N LEU A 124 8.77 -8.23 7.77
CA LEU A 124 8.59 -8.17 9.22
C LEU A 124 9.82 -8.69 9.96
N SER A 125 10.39 -9.80 9.52
CA SER A 125 11.59 -10.36 10.15
C SER A 125 12.79 -9.39 10.08
N GLU A 126 12.95 -8.69 8.96
CA GLU A 126 14.03 -7.72 8.78
C GLU A 126 13.78 -6.42 9.55
N ASP A 127 12.54 -5.92 9.55
CA ASP A 127 12.13 -4.72 10.28
C ASP A 127 12.33 -4.91 11.80
N LEU A 128 12.03 -6.10 12.32
CA LEU A 128 12.28 -6.45 13.72
C LEU A 128 13.78 -6.44 14.04
N VAL A 129 14.62 -6.95 13.14
CA VAL A 129 16.08 -6.92 13.30
C VAL A 129 16.61 -5.48 13.25
N ALA A 130 16.12 -4.66 12.32
CA ALA A 130 16.50 -3.25 12.19
C ALA A 130 16.10 -2.45 13.45
N THR A 131 14.86 -2.65 13.93
CA THR A 131 14.32 -2.01 15.14
C THR A 131 15.13 -2.41 16.37
N ASN A 132 15.51 -3.69 16.51
CA ASN A 132 16.32 -4.15 17.64
C ASN A 132 17.79 -3.68 17.58
N ARG A 133 18.31 -3.40 16.37
CA ARG A 133 19.66 -2.82 16.19
C ARG A 133 19.73 -1.33 16.46
N GLN A 134 18.62 -0.60 16.31
CA GLN A 134 18.55 0.79 16.70
C GLN A 134 18.26 0.84 18.21
N PRO A 135 19.26 1.05 19.09
CA PRO A 135 18.97 1.26 20.50
C PRO A 135 18.00 2.44 20.58
N HIS A 136 16.82 2.21 21.12
CA HIS A 136 15.88 3.28 21.43
C HIS A 136 16.60 4.21 22.40
N GLY A 137 17.07 5.35 21.88
CA GLY A 137 17.93 6.26 22.61
C GLY A 137 17.23 6.71 23.88
N MET A 138 17.85 6.38 25.01
CA MET A 138 17.73 7.11 26.25
C MET A 138 17.73 8.62 25.93
N PRO A 139 16.80 9.43 26.47
CA PRO A 139 16.90 10.88 26.33
C PRO A 139 18.27 11.29 26.89
N ALA A 140 19.03 12.01 26.07
CA ALA A 140 20.35 12.52 26.41
C ALA A 140 20.32 13.09 27.83
N GLU A 141 21.19 12.54 28.69
CA GLU A 141 21.44 13.04 30.03
C GLU A 141 21.50 14.58 30.01
N VAL A 142 20.66 15.18 30.84
CA VAL A 142 20.77 16.57 31.21
C VAL A 142 22.16 16.74 31.83
N GLN A 143 23.06 17.26 31.02
CA GLN A 143 24.42 17.63 31.38
C GLN A 143 24.33 18.59 32.59
N PRO A 144 24.87 18.23 33.78
CA PRO A 144 24.84 19.16 34.90
C PRO A 144 25.75 20.34 34.54
N ALA A 145 25.16 21.53 34.47
CA ALA A 145 25.88 22.77 34.28
C ALA A 145 26.88 22.95 35.44
N ALA A 146 28.13 22.57 35.19
CA ALA A 146 29.26 23.03 35.98
C ALA A 146 29.68 24.41 35.44
N GLN A 147 29.09 25.48 35.99
CA GLN A 147 29.65 26.84 35.95
C GLN A 147 29.31 27.50 37.30
N GLN A 148 30.25 27.44 38.23
CA GLN A 148 31.09 28.55 38.74
C GLN A 148 30.44 29.30 39.89
#